data_AF-A0A1F6TY01-F1
#
_entry.id   AF-A0A1F6TY01-F1
#
_cell.length_a   1.000
_cell.length_b   1.000
_cell.length_c   1.000
_cell.angle_alpha   90.00
_cell.angle_beta   90.00
_cell.angle_gamma   90.00
#
_symmetry.space_group_name_H-M   'P 1'
#
loop_
_entity.id
_entity.type
_entity.pdbx_description
1 polymer ?
#
loop_
_entity_poly.entity_id
_entity_poly.type
_entity_poly.pdbx_seq_one_letter_code
_entity_poly.pdbx_strand_id
1 'polypeptide(L)' 'MGLSIWELLIILGIVLIIFGGKKLRSLGSDLGGAIKSFRQSVKEDEGKDAQPPEGAKNASGGGRIIDAEAAAKDKKKA' A
#
# COMPACT_ATOMS: atom_id res chain seq x y z
N MET A 1 27.03 -7.75 21.95
CA MET A 1 27.08 -7.30 20.55
C MET A 1 25.72 -7.63 19.93
N GLY A 2 24.72 -6.78 20.17
CA GLY A 2 23.36 -6.99 19.66
C GLY A 2 23.25 -6.45 18.24
N LEU A 3 22.23 -6.88 17.50
CA LEU A 3 21.90 -6.30 16.20
C LEU A 3 21.47 -4.85 16.39
N SER A 4 22.31 -3.89 15.99
CA SER A 4 21.95 -2.48 16.08
C SER A 4 21.00 -2.11 14.96
N ILE A 5 20.18 -1.08 15.19
CA ILE A 5 19.26 -0.53 14.19
C ILE A 5 20.01 -0.15 12.89
N TRP A 6 21.27 0.27 13.01
CA TRP A 6 22.13 0.60 11.87
C TRP A 6 22.46 -0.61 10.99
N GLU A 7 22.85 -1.75 11.58
CA GLU A 7 23.05 -2.99 10.83
C GLU A 7 21.78 -3.47 10.13
N LEU A 8 20.63 -3.38 10.80
CA LEU A 8 19.32 -3.75 10.23
C LEU A 8 18.96 -2.91 9.00
N LEU A 9 19.22 -1.61 9.02
CA LEU A 9 18.98 -0.73 7.86
C LEU A 9 19.88 -1.07 6.67
N ILE A 10 21.15 -1.40 6.92
CA ILE A 10 22.09 -1.80 5.86
C ILE A 10 21.63 -3.11 5.21
N ILE A 11 21.25 -4.11 6.02
CA ILE A 11 20.74 -5.40 5.54
C ILE A 11 19.44 -5.19 4.74
N LEU A 12 18.51 -4.37 5.26
CA LEU A 12 17.28 -4.02 4.56
C LEU A 12 17.55 -3.37 3.20
N GLY A 13 18.53 -2.47 3.12
CA GLY A 13 18.95 -1.83 1.88
C GLY A 13 19.41 -2.84 0.82
N ILE A 14 20.23 -3.83 1.21
CA ILE A 14 20.70 -4.88 0.29
C ILE A 14 19.54 -5.74 -0.19
N VAL A 15 18.63 -6.14 0.71
CA VAL A 15 17.44 -6.93 0.36
C VAL A 15 16.55 -6.16 -0.63
N LEU A 16 16.36 -4.85 -0.42
CA LEU A 16 15.60 -4.00 -1.34
C LEU A 16 16.21 -3.93 -2.74
N ILE A 17 17.54 -3.93 -2.85
CA ILE A 17 18.24 -3.93 -4.15
C ILE A 17 18.05 -5.27 -4.87
N ILE A 18 18.18 -6.39 -4.16
CA ILE A 18 18.06 -7.73 -4.74
C ILE A 18 16.62 -8.03 -5.17
N PHE A 19 15.65 -7.75 -4.29
CA PHE A 19 14.24 -8.04 -4.57
C PHE A 19 13.56 -6.96 -5.42
N GLY A 20 14.07 -5.73 -5.38
CA GLY A 20 13.46 -4.56 -5.99
C GLY A 20 12.21 -4.07 -5.27
N GLY A 21 11.95 -2.76 -5.31
CA GLY A 21 10.83 -2.14 -4.60
C GLY A 21 9.43 -2.61 -5.06
N LYS A 22 9.28 -3.07 -6.30
CA LYS A 22 8.00 -3.57 -6.83
C LYS A 22 7.55 -4.87 -6.16
N LYS A 23 8.47 -5.83 -5.97
CA LYS A 23 8.19 -7.11 -5.32
C LYS A 23 7.91 -6.91 -3.84
N LEU A 24 8.72 -6.08 -3.15
CA LEU A 24 8.46 -5.75 -1.75
C LEU A 24 7.13 -5.02 -1.54
N ARG A 25 6.72 -4.14 -2.47
CA ARG A 25 5.42 -3.45 -2.33
C ARG A 25 4.23 -4.38 -2.55
N SER A 26 4.31 -5.31 -3.51
CA SER A 26 3.27 -6.32 -3.70
C SER A 26 3.16 -7.21 -2.46
N LEU A 27 4.26 -7.84 -2.06
CA LEU A 27 4.30 -8.74 -0.89
C LEU A 27 3.99 -8.01 0.42
N GLY A 28 4.47 -6.78 0.57
CA GLY A 28 4.21 -5.95 1.74
C GLY A 28 2.77 -5.45 1.82
N SER A 29 2.07 -5.28 0.69
CA SER A 29 0.65 -4.94 0.70
C SER A 29 -0.20 -6.12 1.17
N ASP A 30 0.11 -7.33 0.70
CA ASP A 30 -0.62 -8.55 1.09
C ASP A 30 -0.35 -8.93 2.55
N LEU A 31 0.93 -8.97 2.94
CA LEU A 31 1.33 -9.26 4.32
C LEU A 31 0.92 -8.14 5.27
N GLY A 32 1.04 -6.88 4.84
CA GLY A 32 0.65 -5.72 5.64
C GLY A 32 -0.85 -5.67 5.90
N GLY A 33 -1.67 -6.06 4.92
CA GLY A 33 -3.12 -6.20 5.10
C GLY A 33 -3.47 -7.25 6.14
N ALA A 34 -2.86 -8.45 6.06
CA ALA A 34 -3.09 -9.54 7.02
C ALA A 34 -2.65 -9.15 8.44
N ILE A 35 -1.47 -8.54 8.59
CA ILE A 35 -0.94 -8.09 9.88
C ILE A 35 -1.80 -6.95 10.44
N LYS A 36 -2.31 -6.03 9.61
CA LYS A 36 -3.20 -4.95 10.05
C LYS A 36 -4.49 -5.51 10.65
N SER A 37 -5.14 -6.46 9.99
CA SER A 37 -6.34 -7.13 10.50
C SER A 37 -6.05 -7.91 11.78
N PHE A 38 -4.93 -8.63 11.84
CA PHE A 38 -4.52 -9.36 13.05
C PHE A 38 -4.32 -8.43 14.25
N ARG A 39 -3.58 -7.32 14.07
CA ARG A 39 -3.40 -6.31 15.13
C ARG A 39 -4.72 -5.68 15.56
N GLN A 40 -5.65 -5.49 14.62
CA GLN A 40 -6.96 -4.92 14.92
C GLN A 40 -7.82 -5.88 15.76
N SER A 41 -7.86 -7.17 15.42
CA SER A 41 -8.58 -8.19 16.19
C SER A 41 -8.01 -8.37 17.60
N VAL A 42 -6.68 -8.36 17.76
CA VAL A 42 -6.05 -8.45 19.09
C VAL A 42 -6.36 -7.21 19.93
N LYS A 43 -6.37 -6.02 19.32
CA LYS A 43 -6.69 -4.76 20.02
C LYS A 43 -8.18 -4.63 20.37
N GLU A 44 -9.05 -5.32 19.64
CA GLU A 44 -10.50 -5.37 19.93
C GLU A 44 -10.81 -6.28 21.13
N ASP A 45 -10.01 -7.33 21.33
CA ASP A 45 -10.15 -8.28 22.46
C ASP A 45 -9.63 -7.71 23.80
N GLU A 46 -8.61 -6.85 23.79
CA GLU A 46 -8.02 -6.23 25.00
C GLU A 46 -8.79 -5.03 25.58
N GLY A 47 -9.96 -4.68 25.05
CA GLY A 47 -10.85 -3.66 25.63
C GLY A 47 -10.88 -2.35 24.85
N LYS A 48 -12.11 -2.00 24.44
CA LYS A 48 -12.57 -0.78 23.77
C LYS A 48 -11.72 0.48 24.01
N ASP A 49 -10.96 0.89 22.99
CA ASP A 49 -10.93 2.27 22.47
C ASP A 49 -10.15 2.33 21.13
N ALA A 50 -10.89 2.58 20.04
CA ALA A 50 -10.48 3.28 18.80
C ALA A 50 -11.44 2.92 17.64
N GLN A 51 -12.43 3.78 17.42
CA GLN A 51 -13.14 3.87 16.13
C GLN A 51 -12.17 4.33 15.01
N PRO A 52 -12.58 4.23 13.74
CA PRO A 52 -11.87 3.52 12.68
C PRO A 52 -10.59 4.22 12.18
N PRO A 53 -9.54 3.49 11.76
CA PRO A 53 -8.61 4.07 10.81
C PRO A 53 -9.30 4.10 9.43
N GLU A 54 -10.01 5.20 9.18
CA GLU A 54 -10.38 5.64 7.83
C GLU A 54 -9.08 5.91 7.06
N GLY A 55 -8.60 4.94 6.28
CA GLY A 55 -7.27 5.06 5.67
C GLY A 55 -6.80 3.83 4.90
N ALA A 56 -7.44 3.58 3.76
CA ALA A 56 -6.81 2.91 2.62
C ALA A 56 -7.43 3.42 1.30
N LYS A 57 -7.61 4.74 1.18
CA LYS A 57 -7.75 5.39 -0.13
C LYS A 57 -6.34 5.78 -0.58
N ASN A 58 -5.93 5.27 -1.75
CA ASN A 58 -4.70 5.55 -2.51
C ASN A 58 -3.46 4.68 -2.24
N ALA A 59 -3.42 3.49 -2.86
CA ALA A 59 -2.22 3.05 -3.56
C ALA A 59 -2.37 3.39 -5.05
N SER A 60 -2.39 4.70 -5.36
CA SER A 60 -2.13 5.14 -6.73
C SER A 60 -0.66 4.85 -7.04
N GLY A 61 -0.42 4.11 -8.12
CA GLY A 61 0.93 3.67 -8.49
C GLY A 61 0.98 2.78 -9.73
N GLY A 62 0.50 3.26 -10.88
CA GLY A 62 0.93 2.71 -12.18
C GLY A 62 -0.12 2.72 -13.28
N GLY A 63 -0.36 3.87 -13.89
CA GLY A 63 -1.14 3.97 -15.14
C GLY A 63 -1.87 5.30 -15.28
N ARG A 64 -1.14 6.43 -15.34
CA ARG A 64 -1.68 7.63 -15.97
C ARG A 64 -1.79 7.33 -17.46
N ILE A 65 -2.97 6.87 -17.88
CA ILE A 65 -3.35 6.89 -19.29
C ILE A 65 -3.74 8.34 -19.54
N ILE A 66 -2.80 9.06 -20.14
CA ILE A 66 -3.00 10.40 -20.69
C ILE A 66 -3.69 10.19 -22.05
N ASP A 67 -4.41 11.21 -22.50
CA ASP A 67 -5.01 11.38 -23.83
C ASP A 67 -6.37 10.69 -24.05
N ALA A 68 -7.40 11.32 -24.61
CA ALA A 68 -7.67 12.72 -24.90
C ALA A 68 -9.19 12.81 -25.12
N GLU A 69 -9.74 13.94 -24.71
CA GLU A 69 -11.05 14.43 -25.11
C GLU A 69 -11.24 14.37 -26.64
N ALA A 70 -12.18 13.55 -27.11
CA ALA A 70 -12.73 13.65 -28.46
C ALA A 70 -14.24 13.86 -28.33
N ALA A 71 -14.63 15.13 -28.25
CA ALA A 71 -15.99 15.59 -28.44
C ALA A 71 -16.46 15.23 -29.86
N ALA A 72 -17.20 14.13 -30.01
CA ALA A 72 -18.03 13.89 -31.18
C ALA A 72 -19.47 14.29 -30.86
N LYS A 73 -19.86 15.48 -31.35
CA LYS A 73 -21.24 15.98 -31.35
C LYS A 73 -22.16 15.00 -32.10
N ASP A 74 -23.06 14.31 -31.38
CA ASP A 74 -24.24 13.70 -31.97
C ASP A 74 -25.34 14.78 -32.11
N LYS A 75 -25.42 15.40 -33.30
CA LYS A 75 -26.58 16.20 -33.69
C LYS A 75 -27.72 15.24 -34.05
N LYS A 76 -28.51 14.88 -33.03
CA LYS A 76 -29.85 14.32 -33.19
C LYS A 76 -30.75 15.36 -33.88
N LYS A 77 -30.96 15.20 -35.20
CA LYS A 77 -32.03 15.85 -35.96
C LYS A 77 -33.21 14.88 -35.98
N ALA A 78 -34.18 15.12 -35.11
CA ALA A 78 -35.54 14.61 -35.20
C ALA A 78 -36.47 15.79 -34.93
#